data_AF-A0A3N9NI65-F1
#
_entry.id   AF-A0A3N9NI65-F1
#
_cell.length_a   1.000
_cell.length_b   1.000
_cell.length_c   1.000
_cell.angle_alpha   90.00
_cell.angle_beta   90.00
_cell.angle_gamma   90.00
#
_symmetry.space_group_name_H-M   'P 1'
#
loop_
_entity.id
_entity.type
_entity.pdbx_description
1 polymer ?
#
loop_
_entity_poly.entity_id
_entity_poly.type
_entity_poly.pdbx_seq_one_letter_code
_entity_poly.pdbx_strand_id
1 'polypeptide(L)'
;MHLSHLTRYFIPLLVALLLAGCAGKRTLMFEEVRNDLRASNTEKAYSSYKSKIKGSTERVDELLNMGLLAFETGDYAAAVQSFSEADRLAEERLTKSLSREAAALATSDRVRAYQGTVMDKAMLHYYSSLAYLAQGKGEASVIEG
;
A
#
# COMPACT_ATOMS: atom_id res chain seq x y z
N MET A 1 -18.90 46.30 21.07
CA MET A 1 -19.73 45.37 20.28
C MET A 1 -19.04 44.77 19.05
N HIS A 2 -17.72 44.93 18.84
CA HIS A 2 -17.02 44.33 17.68
C HIS A 2 -16.42 42.93 17.95
N LEU A 3 -16.28 42.52 19.22
CA LEU A 3 -15.56 41.30 19.60
C LEU A 3 -16.40 40.01 19.47
N SER A 4 -17.74 40.12 19.51
CA SER A 4 -18.69 39.00 19.39
C SER A 4 -18.94 38.56 17.94
N HIS A 5 -18.71 39.44 16.96
CA HIS A 5 -18.80 39.08 15.54
C HIS A 5 -17.55 38.33 15.09
N LEU A 6 -16.38 38.70 15.59
CA LEU A 6 -15.12 38.04 15.22
C LEU A 6 -15.12 36.57 15.68
N THR A 7 -15.55 36.29 16.91
CA THR A 7 -15.68 34.93 17.46
C THR A 7 -16.76 34.09 16.76
N ARG A 8 -17.85 34.71 16.30
CA ARG A 8 -18.95 34.03 15.61
C ARG A 8 -18.59 33.52 14.21
N TYR A 9 -17.62 34.15 13.53
CA TYR A 9 -17.07 33.65 12.27
C TYR A 9 -15.81 32.79 12.45
N PHE A 10 -15.05 32.99 13.53
CA PHE A 10 -13.83 32.23 13.80
C PHE A 10 -14.09 30.77 14.14
N ILE A 11 -15.15 30.48 14.90
CA ILE A 11 -15.53 29.10 15.26
C ILE A 11 -15.92 28.27 14.03
N PRO A 12 -16.83 28.71 13.12
CA PRO A 12 -17.15 27.93 11.93
C PRO A 12 -15.97 27.83 10.96
N LEU A 13 -15.10 28.86 10.88
CA LEU A 13 -13.88 28.80 10.07
C LEU A 13 -12.88 27.77 10.61
N LEU A 14 -12.67 27.73 11.92
CA LEU A 14 -11.81 26.75 12.60
C LEU A 14 -12.36 25.32 12.44
N VAL A 15 -13.68 25.16 12.57
CA VAL A 15 -14.37 23.87 12.33
C VAL A 15 -14.24 23.44 10.87
N ALA A 16 -14.40 24.35 9.90
CA ALA A 16 -14.19 24.06 8.48
C ALA A 16 -12.73 23.67 8.18
N LEU A 17 -11.75 24.30 8.84
CA LEU A 17 -10.33 23.98 8.69
C LEU A 17 -9.97 22.62 9.30
N LEU A 18 -10.63 22.23 10.39
CA LEU A 18 -10.50 20.92 11.02
C LEU A 18 -11.18 19.80 10.19
N LEU A 19 -12.21 20.14 9.40
CA LEU A 19 -12.92 19.23 8.48
C LEU A 19 -12.21 19.06 7.13
N ALA A 20 -11.25 19.93 6.77
CA ALA A 20 -10.37 19.77 5.61
C ALA A 20 -9.35 18.65 5.90
N GLY A 21 -9.84 17.41 5.81
CA GLY A 21 -9.26 16.20 6.39
C GLY A 21 -7.83 15.83 5.98
N CYS A 22 -7.19 15.07 6.88
CA CYS A 22 -5.86 14.46 6.78
C CYS A 22 -5.72 13.30 5.76
N ALA A 23 -6.73 12.98 4.94
CA ALA A 23 -6.67 11.84 4.03
C ALA A 23 -6.24 12.21 2.59
N GLY A 24 -6.15 13.50 2.24
CA GLY A 24 -5.96 13.94 0.86
C GLY A 24 -4.57 13.67 0.27
N LYS A 25 -3.50 13.81 1.06
CA LYS A 25 -2.12 13.83 0.53
C LYS A 25 -1.75 12.57 -0.27
N ARG A 26 -2.16 11.39 0.20
CA ARG A 26 -1.86 10.09 -0.44
C ARG A 26 -2.69 9.88 -1.71
N THR A 27 -3.97 10.23 -1.65
CA THR A 27 -4.88 10.17 -2.80
C THR A 27 -4.40 11.06 -3.94
N LEU A 28 -3.90 12.25 -3.61
CA LEU A 28 -3.30 13.19 -4.57
C LEU A 28 -1.98 12.65 -5.13
N MET A 29 -1.14 12.02 -4.29
CA MET A 29 0.16 11.48 -4.73
C MET A 29 0.03 10.48 -5.87
N PHE A 30 -0.95 9.56 -5.79
CA PHE A 30 -1.19 8.51 -6.79
C PHE A 30 -2.32 8.84 -7.78
N GLU A 31 -2.77 10.08 -7.86
CA GLU A 31 -3.81 10.48 -8.82
C GLU A 31 -3.35 10.29 -10.27
N GLU A 32 -2.14 10.72 -10.58
CA GLU A 32 -1.52 10.56 -11.90
C GLU A 32 -1.43 9.09 -12.32
N VAL A 33 -0.98 8.21 -11.42
CA VAL A 33 -0.89 6.76 -11.69
C VAL A 33 -2.25 6.18 -12.01
N ARG A 34 -3.30 6.57 -11.26
CA ARG A 34 -4.67 6.12 -11.52
C ARG A 34 -5.21 6.62 -12.85
N ASN A 35 -4.84 7.84 -13.26
CA ASN A 35 -5.26 8.39 -14.54
C ASN A 35 -4.55 7.67 -15.70
N ASP A 36 -3.26 7.38 -15.57
CA ASP A 36 -2.52 6.60 -16.57
C ASP A 36 -3.10 5.18 -16.70
N LEU A 37 -3.44 4.51 -15.58
CA LEU A 37 -4.10 3.20 -15.61
C LEU A 37 -5.48 3.23 -16.28
N ARG A 38 -6.31 4.25 -15.99
CA ARG A 38 -7.60 4.44 -16.66
C ARG A 38 -7.45 4.66 -18.16
N ALA A 39 -6.37 5.30 -18.57
CA ALA A 39 -6.02 5.51 -19.97
C ALA A 39 -5.32 4.31 -20.61
N SER A 40 -5.21 3.17 -19.91
CA SER A 40 -4.45 1.97 -20.35
C SER A 40 -2.97 2.24 -20.63
N ASN A 41 -2.40 3.30 -20.06
CA ASN A 41 -0.97 3.64 -20.17
C ASN A 41 -0.18 2.96 -19.05
N THR A 42 -0.25 1.63 -18.97
CA THR A 42 0.29 0.83 -17.86
C THR A 42 1.79 1.05 -17.64
N GLU A 43 2.56 1.24 -18.70
CA GLU A 43 4.03 1.41 -18.65
C GLU A 43 4.43 2.73 -18.04
N LYS A 44 3.65 3.76 -18.36
CA LYS A 44 3.78 5.08 -17.77
C LYS A 44 3.34 5.06 -16.31
N ALA A 45 2.23 4.37 -16.01
CA ALA A 45 1.76 4.17 -14.65
C ALA A 45 2.82 3.45 -13.80
N TYR A 46 3.44 2.38 -14.31
CA TYR A 46 4.51 1.64 -13.64
C TYR A 46 5.72 2.54 -13.34
N SER A 47 6.20 3.28 -14.35
CA SER A 47 7.32 4.20 -14.19
C SER A 47 7.04 5.30 -13.16
N SER A 48 5.85 5.89 -13.21
CA SER A 48 5.40 6.93 -12.28
C SER A 48 5.24 6.38 -10.86
N TYR A 49 4.64 5.20 -10.71
CA TYR A 49 4.48 4.53 -9.42
C TYR A 49 5.83 4.20 -8.78
N LYS A 50 6.77 3.65 -9.57
CA LYS A 50 8.16 3.35 -9.15
C LYS A 50 8.93 4.56 -8.69
N SER A 51 8.68 5.72 -9.32
CA SER A 51 9.28 6.98 -8.89
C SER A 51 8.71 7.49 -7.55
N LYS A 52 7.42 7.29 -7.30
CA LYS A 52 6.70 7.80 -6.12
C LYS A 52 6.97 6.99 -4.86
N ILE A 53 7.21 5.69 -4.99
CA ILE A 53 7.54 4.81 -3.84
C ILE A 53 9.04 4.56 -3.66
N LYS A 54 9.90 5.31 -4.37
CA LYS A 54 11.35 5.10 -4.41
C LYS A 54 11.95 5.14 -3.00
N GLY A 55 12.48 4.00 -2.54
CA GLY A 55 12.99 3.75 -1.18
C GLY A 55 12.61 2.35 -0.68
N SER A 56 12.89 2.01 0.59
CA SER A 56 12.27 0.86 1.26
C SER A 56 10.87 1.27 1.71
N THR A 57 9.84 1.00 0.89
CA THR A 57 8.48 1.23 1.36
C THR A 57 8.15 0.23 2.48
N GLU A 58 7.72 0.76 3.62
CA GLU A 58 7.32 -0.04 4.78
C GLU A 58 5.83 -0.47 4.71
N ARG A 59 5.28 -0.51 3.49
CA ARG A 59 3.86 -0.75 3.24
C ARG A 59 3.63 -1.90 2.28
N VAL A 60 2.97 -2.93 2.80
CA VAL A 60 2.61 -4.15 2.06
C VAL A 60 1.78 -3.82 0.81
N ASP A 61 0.82 -2.90 0.92
CA ASP A 61 -0.04 -2.49 -0.20
C ASP A 61 0.74 -1.82 -1.34
N GLU A 62 1.81 -1.11 -1.04
CA GLU A 62 2.61 -0.44 -2.07
C GLU A 62 3.50 -1.43 -2.83
N LEU A 63 4.06 -2.40 -2.12
CA LEU A 63 4.85 -3.49 -2.72
C LEU A 63 3.99 -4.39 -3.60
N LEU A 64 2.77 -4.72 -3.16
CA LEU A 64 1.81 -5.48 -3.96
C LEU A 64 1.45 -4.77 -5.27
N ASN A 65 1.12 -3.47 -5.19
CA ASN A 65 0.81 -2.67 -6.37
C ASN A 65 2.02 -2.54 -7.31
N MET A 66 3.23 -2.41 -6.77
CA MET A 66 4.47 -2.42 -7.56
C MET A 66 4.64 -3.74 -8.32
N GLY A 67 4.45 -4.86 -7.63
CA GLY A 67 4.58 -6.19 -8.22
C GLY A 67 3.54 -6.43 -9.32
N LEU A 68 2.29 -6.01 -9.11
CA LEU A 68 1.24 -6.11 -10.11
C LEU A 68 1.54 -5.27 -11.35
N LEU A 69 1.93 -4.01 -11.17
CA LEU A 69 2.30 -3.15 -12.30
C LEU A 69 3.48 -3.74 -13.07
N ALA A 70 4.53 -4.20 -12.38
CA ALA A 70 5.66 -4.85 -13.02
C ALA A 70 5.23 -6.10 -13.82
N PHE A 71 4.36 -6.94 -13.24
CA PHE A 71 3.82 -8.12 -13.91
C PHE A 71 3.06 -7.78 -15.20
N GLU A 72 2.16 -6.79 -15.14
CA GLU A 72 1.36 -6.36 -16.30
C GLU A 72 2.23 -5.77 -17.42
N THR A 73 3.36 -5.14 -17.07
CA THR A 73 4.36 -4.63 -18.02
C THR A 73 5.37 -5.69 -18.52
N GLY A 74 5.24 -6.94 -18.06
CA GLY A 74 6.15 -8.04 -18.43
C GLY A 74 7.50 -8.06 -17.69
N ASP A 75 7.73 -7.15 -16.74
CA ASP A 75 8.91 -7.16 -15.86
C ASP A 75 8.72 -8.17 -14.73
N TYR A 76 8.67 -9.46 -15.08
CA TYR A 76 8.38 -10.56 -14.16
C TYR A 76 9.43 -10.70 -13.04
N ALA A 77 10.68 -10.30 -13.30
CA ALA A 77 11.73 -10.31 -12.28
C ALA A 77 11.45 -9.27 -11.20
N ALA A 78 11.11 -8.03 -11.57
CA ALA A 78 10.74 -7.00 -10.60
C ALA A 78 9.41 -7.33 -9.91
N ALA A 79 8.49 -8.00 -10.60
CA ALA A 79 7.24 -8.48 -10.01
C ALA A 79 7.51 -9.44 -8.84
N VAL A 80 8.27 -10.52 -9.09
CA VAL A 80 8.65 -11.51 -8.07
C VAL A 80 9.38 -10.86 -6.90
N GLN A 81 10.32 -9.95 -7.17
CA GLN A 81 11.05 -9.25 -6.11
C GLN A 81 10.10 -8.42 -5.22
N SER A 82 9.16 -7.69 -5.83
CA SER A 82 8.22 -6.85 -5.09
C SER A 82 7.24 -7.68 -4.26
N PHE A 83 6.77 -8.81 -4.81
CA PHE A 83 5.91 -9.75 -4.10
C PHE A 83 6.65 -10.39 -2.92
N SER A 84 7.88 -10.86 -3.10
CA SER A 84 8.67 -11.45 -2.01
C SER A 84 8.89 -10.45 -0.86
N GLU A 85 9.18 -9.19 -1.18
CA GLU A 85 9.34 -8.15 -0.16
C GLU A 85 8.01 -7.82 0.54
N ALA A 86 6.89 -7.83 -0.19
CA ALA A 86 5.56 -7.64 0.40
C ALA A 86 5.23 -8.73 1.42
N ASP A 87 5.54 -9.98 1.09
CA ASP A 87 5.30 -11.15 1.95
C ASP A 87 6.13 -11.07 3.23
N ARG A 88 7.45 -10.84 3.08
CA ARG A 88 8.38 -10.65 4.21
C ARG A 88 7.91 -9.55 5.16
N LEU A 89 7.46 -8.41 4.62
CA LEU A 89 6.96 -7.31 5.41
C LEU A 89 5.63 -7.65 6.10
N ALA A 90 4.73 -8.37 5.44
CA ALA A 90 3.47 -8.83 6.01
C ALA A 90 3.70 -9.75 7.22
N GLU A 91 4.62 -10.70 7.12
CA GLU A 91 5.03 -11.58 8.21
C GLU A 91 5.65 -10.81 9.39
N GLU A 92 6.53 -9.85 9.10
CA GLU A 92 7.14 -9.00 10.12
C GLU A 92 6.07 -8.21 10.89
N ARG A 93 5.09 -7.64 10.19
CA ARG A 93 3.99 -6.89 10.79
C ARG A 93 3.05 -7.80 11.59
N LEU A 94 2.78 -9.00 11.12
CA LEU A 94 2.00 -10.01 11.86
C LEU A 94 2.70 -10.40 13.17
N THR A 95 3.98 -10.72 13.12
CA THR A 95 4.80 -11.07 14.30
C THR A 95 4.82 -9.91 15.31
N LYS A 96 5.00 -8.68 14.82
CA LYS A 96 4.93 -7.46 15.64
C LYS A 96 3.53 -7.15 16.15
N SER A 97 2.47 -7.61 15.49
CA SER A 97 1.08 -7.46 15.93
C SER A 97 0.78 -8.44 17.06
N LEU A 98 1.22 -9.69 16.95
CA LEU A 98 1.07 -10.70 18.00
C LEU A 98 1.84 -10.32 19.28
N SER A 99 3.08 -9.82 19.14
CA SER A 99 3.85 -9.33 20.28
C SER A 99 3.24 -8.06 20.89
N ARG A 100 2.60 -7.22 20.08
CA ARG A 100 1.82 -6.06 20.55
C ARG A 100 0.47 -6.44 21.14
N GLU A 101 -0.21 -7.48 20.69
CA GLU A 101 -1.44 -8.00 21.30
C GLU A 101 -1.16 -8.50 22.73
N ALA A 102 -0.01 -9.15 22.96
CA ALA A 102 0.46 -9.52 24.29
C ALA A 102 0.68 -8.28 25.21
N ALA A 103 1.14 -7.16 24.65
CA ALA A 103 1.31 -5.89 25.37
C ALA A 103 0.01 -5.07 25.46
N ALA A 104 -0.89 -5.17 24.47
CA ALA A 104 -2.13 -4.41 24.37
C ALA A 104 -3.25 -5.01 25.25
N LEU A 105 -3.14 -6.30 25.60
CA LEU A 105 -3.84 -6.87 26.75
C LEU A 105 -3.60 -6.06 28.03
N ALA A 106 -2.44 -5.40 28.16
CA ALA A 106 -2.15 -4.48 29.27
C ALA A 106 -2.50 -3.01 28.96
N THR A 107 -2.49 -2.58 27.68
CA THR A 107 -2.80 -1.21 27.27
C THR A 107 -3.59 -1.17 25.94
N SER A 108 -4.91 -1.02 26.02
CA SER A 108 -5.89 -0.70 24.94
C SER A 108 -5.51 -0.92 23.44
N ASP A 109 -6.41 -1.62 22.74
CA ASP A 109 -6.30 -2.30 21.43
C ASP A 109 -6.11 -1.44 20.14
N ARG A 110 -5.64 -0.19 20.21
CA ARG A 110 -5.75 0.77 19.08
C ARG A 110 -4.46 1.07 18.30
N VAL A 111 -3.62 0.11 17.91
CA VAL A 111 -2.60 0.34 16.84
C VAL A 111 -2.20 -0.96 16.11
N ARG A 112 -3.09 -1.55 15.29
CA ARG A 112 -2.71 -2.65 14.39
C ARG A 112 -2.07 -2.11 13.10
N ALA A 113 -0.86 -2.55 12.77
CA ALA A 113 -0.23 -2.23 11.49
C ALA A 113 -0.90 -3.06 10.36
N TYR A 114 -1.13 -2.47 9.19
CA TYR A 114 -1.65 -3.20 8.03
C TYR A 114 -0.66 -4.28 7.59
N GLN A 115 -1.13 -5.53 7.54
CA GLN A 115 -0.32 -6.73 7.32
C GLN A 115 -0.70 -7.46 6.02
N GLY A 116 -1.53 -6.86 5.17
CA GLY A 116 -2.14 -7.52 4.00
C GLY A 116 -3.39 -8.34 4.37
N THR A 117 -4.35 -8.38 3.45
CA THR A 117 -5.56 -9.22 3.57
C THR A 117 -5.29 -10.68 3.16
N VAL A 118 -6.22 -11.59 3.46
CA VAL A 118 -6.16 -12.97 2.92
C VAL A 118 -6.14 -12.97 1.40
N MET A 119 -6.88 -12.04 0.77
CA MET A 119 -6.90 -11.90 -0.68
C MET A 119 -5.56 -11.39 -1.22
N ASP A 120 -4.92 -10.44 -0.52
CA ASP A 120 -3.61 -9.91 -0.90
C ASP A 120 -2.56 -11.03 -0.94
N LYS A 121 -2.57 -11.93 0.07
CA LYS A 121 -1.68 -13.09 0.13
C LYS A 121 -1.98 -14.10 -0.98
N ALA A 122 -3.25 -14.41 -1.22
CA ALA A 122 -3.64 -15.31 -2.31
C ALA A 122 -3.20 -14.78 -3.68
N MET A 123 -3.39 -13.47 -3.93
CA MET A 123 -2.94 -12.82 -5.16
C MET A 123 -1.42 -12.84 -5.28
N LEU A 124 -0.69 -12.57 -4.19
CA LEU A 124 0.77 -12.61 -4.17
C LEU A 124 1.32 -13.95 -4.65
N HIS A 125 0.81 -15.07 -4.11
CA HIS A 125 1.25 -16.39 -4.54
C HIS A 125 0.82 -16.69 -5.98
N TYR A 126 -0.41 -16.35 -6.35
CA TYR A 126 -0.93 -16.57 -7.71
C TYR A 126 -0.08 -15.85 -8.77
N TYR A 127 0.15 -14.54 -8.62
CA TYR A 127 0.93 -13.75 -9.57
C TYR A 127 2.42 -14.13 -9.56
N SER A 128 2.98 -14.52 -8.41
CA SER A 128 4.35 -15.03 -8.36
C SER A 128 4.51 -16.32 -9.15
N SER A 129 3.55 -17.24 -9.03
CA SER A 129 3.51 -18.50 -9.78
C SER A 129 3.50 -18.23 -11.29
N LEU A 130 2.62 -17.32 -11.74
CA LEU A 130 2.54 -16.91 -13.14
C LEU A 130 3.84 -16.24 -13.62
N ALA A 131 4.46 -15.41 -12.78
CA ALA A 131 5.70 -14.72 -13.12
C ALA A 131 6.87 -15.70 -13.27
N TYR A 132 6.92 -16.77 -12.46
CA TYR A 132 7.88 -17.85 -12.60
C TYR A 132 7.65 -18.67 -13.87
N LEU A 133 6.39 -19.00 -14.17
CA LEU A 133 6.02 -19.69 -15.42
C LEU A 133 6.43 -18.87 -16.65
N ALA A 134 6.14 -17.56 -16.66
CA ALA A 134 6.49 -16.66 -17.74
C ALA A 134 8.01 -16.51 -17.95
N GLN A 135 8.80 -16.70 -16.89
CA GLN A 135 10.27 -16.75 -16.96
C GLN A 135 10.84 -18.12 -17.36
N GLY A 136 10.00 -19.13 -17.65
CA GLY A 136 10.44 -20.49 -17.92
C GLY A 136 10.98 -21.22 -16.68
N LYS A 137 10.70 -20.73 -15.48
CA LYS A 137 11.12 -21.29 -14.18
C LYS A 137 9.98 -22.06 -13.50
N GLY A 138 9.25 -22.87 -14.28
CA GLY A 138 8.00 -23.52 -13.83
C GLY A 138 8.12 -24.44 -12.62
N GLU A 139 9.33 -24.85 -12.24
CA GLU A 139 9.58 -25.77 -11.12
C GLU A 139 9.83 -25.07 -9.77
N ALA A 140 9.98 -23.74 -9.75
CA ALA A 140 10.22 -22.98 -8.50
C ALA A 140 8.94 -22.66 -7.69
N SER A 141 7.78 -23.17 -8.11
CA SER A 141 6.46 -22.73 -7.64
C SER A 141 5.88 -23.50 -6.44
N VAL A 142 6.64 -24.38 -5.78
CA VAL A 142 6.18 -24.96 -4.50
C VAL A 142 6.68 -24.09 -3.36
N ILE A 143 5.88 -23.07 -3.04
CA ILE A 143 6.03 -22.33 -1.78
C ILE A 143 4.98 -22.92 -0.84
N GLU A 144 5.42 -23.51 0.26
CA GLU A 144 4.53 -24.06 1.29
C GLU A 144 3.65 -22.92 1.82
N GLY A 145 2.33 -23.11 1.73
CA GLY A 145 1.31 -22.12 2.12
C GLY A 145 0.94 -22.16 3.59
#